data_AF-A0A179V2S4-F1
#
_entry.id   AF-A0A179V2S4-F1
#
_cell.length_a   1.000
_cell.length_b   1.000
_cell.length_c   1.000
_cell.angle_alpha   90.00
_cell.angle_beta   90.00
_cell.angle_gamma   90.00
#
_symmetry.space_group_name_H-M   'P 1'
#
loop_
_entity.id
_entity.type
_entity.pdbx_description
1 polymer ?
#
loop_
_entity_poly.entity_id
_entity_poly.type
_entity_poly.pdbx_seq_one_letter_code
_entity_poly.pdbx_strand_id
1 'polypeptide(L)'
;MRKSQTSNKVKDSMLKEWYTGTYKKIARIKRTDMGADGLEDILTEFPPVFEFVKSLCRAIQDILFLYRNRGIIVDTPQDLKHLYNPVIKAYDDVITKIKS
;
A
#
# COMPACT_ATOMS: atom_id res chain seq x y z
N MET A 1 7.75 33.76 6.08
CA MET A 1 8.35 32.58 6.74
C MET A 1 7.25 31.58 7.11
N ARG A 2 7.10 30.46 6.40
CA ARG A 2 6.29 29.31 6.86
C ARG A 2 7.23 28.21 7.31
N LYS A 3 7.61 28.21 8.59
CA LYS A 3 8.27 27.05 9.19
C LYS A 3 7.21 26.15 9.82
N SER A 4 7.30 24.87 9.45
CA SER A 4 7.01 23.68 10.29
C SER A 4 5.57 23.29 10.63
N GLN A 5 4.67 23.18 9.64
CA GLN A 5 3.48 22.32 9.80
C GLN A 5 3.69 20.90 9.21
N THR A 6 4.72 20.71 8.39
CA THR A 6 5.07 19.42 7.77
C THR A 6 5.98 18.53 8.63
N SER A 7 6.79 19.11 9.52
CA SER A 7 7.81 18.37 10.29
C SER A 7 7.20 17.44 11.36
N ASN A 8 6.12 17.87 12.02
CA ASN A 8 5.48 17.03 13.05
C ASN A 8 4.64 15.90 12.46
N LYS A 9 4.02 16.10 11.28
CA LYS A 9 3.20 15.07 10.61
C LYS A 9 4.01 13.83 10.20
N VAL A 10 5.29 14.00 9.86
CA VAL A 10 6.18 12.89 9.48
C VAL A 10 6.62 12.06 10.70
N LYS A 11 6.71 12.66 11.89
CA LYS A 11 7.17 11.96 13.11
C LYS A 11 6.17 10.92 13.62
N ASP A 12 4.89 11.13 13.33
CA ASP A 12 3.76 10.33 13.79
C ASP A 12 3.10 9.50 12.65
N SER A 13 3.77 9.37 11.50
CA SER A 13 3.28 8.52 10.41
C SER A 13 3.25 7.05 10.82
N MET A 14 2.16 6.35 10.50
CA MET A 14 1.99 4.91 10.66
C MET A 14 3.12 4.13 9.96
N LEU A 15 3.58 4.62 8.80
CA LEU A 15 4.67 3.98 8.04
C LEU A 15 6.02 3.95 8.78
N LYS A 16 6.20 4.73 9.85
CA LYS A 16 7.38 4.63 10.71
C LYS A 16 7.49 3.25 11.37
N GLU A 17 6.35 2.64 11.67
CA GLU A 17 6.30 1.32 12.29
C GLU A 17 6.74 0.19 11.34
N TRP A 18 6.77 0.44 10.02
CA TRP A 18 7.29 -0.50 9.04
C TRP A 18 8.82 -0.68 9.10
N TYR A 19 9.52 0.21 9.79
CA TYR A 19 10.99 0.22 9.86
C TYR A 19 11.51 0.24 11.29
N THR A 20 10.63 0.32 12.30
CA THR A 20 11.03 0.51 13.69
C THR A 20 10.66 -0.70 14.56
N GLY A 21 11.63 -1.23 15.30
CA GLY A 21 11.45 -2.32 16.27
C GLY A 21 12.06 -3.64 15.82
N THR A 22 11.60 -4.75 16.40
CA THR A 22 12.07 -6.08 16.04
C THR A 22 11.49 -6.53 14.71
N TYR A 23 12.18 -7.45 14.02
CA TYR A 23 11.67 -8.07 12.79
C TYR A 23 10.23 -8.61 12.96
N LYS A 24 9.95 -9.31 14.07
CA LYS A 24 8.62 -9.86 14.36
C LYS A 24 7.55 -8.76 14.49
N LYS A 25 7.90 -7.63 15.12
CA LYS A 25 7.01 -6.46 15.21
C LYS A 25 6.74 -5.89 13.82
N ILE A 26 7.80 -5.59 13.07
CA ILE A 26 7.72 -5.03 11.72
C ILE A 26 6.87 -5.93 10.80
N ALA A 27 7.13 -7.23 10.78
CA ALA A 27 6.39 -8.18 9.94
C ALA A 27 4.89 -8.26 10.33
N ARG A 28 4.57 -8.15 11.63
CA ARG A 28 3.18 -8.14 12.10
C ARG A 28 2.44 -6.88 11.65
N ILE A 29 3.06 -5.70 11.79
CA ILE A 29 2.47 -4.43 11.35
C ILE A 29 2.24 -4.43 9.85
N LYS A 30 3.26 -4.76 9.04
CA LYS A 30 3.11 -4.85 7.58
C LYS A 30 1.98 -5.80 7.17
N ARG A 31 1.80 -6.92 7.88
CA ARG A 31 0.70 -7.85 7.61
C ARG A 31 -0.66 -7.25 7.96
N THR A 32 -0.79 -6.59 9.11
CA THR A 32 -2.03 -5.91 9.51
C THR A 32 -2.40 -4.82 8.51
N ASP A 33 -1.42 -4.02 8.10
CA ASP A 33 -1.59 -2.89 7.18
C ASP A 33 -1.92 -3.34 5.75
N MET A 34 -1.55 -4.56 5.37
CA MET A 34 -1.99 -5.18 4.10
C MET A 34 -3.33 -5.89 4.22
N GLY A 35 -3.98 -5.86 5.39
CA GLY A 35 -5.32 -6.42 5.62
C GLY A 35 -6.45 -5.54 5.04
N ALA A 36 -7.68 -6.03 5.19
CA ALA A 36 -8.87 -5.43 4.55
C ALA A 36 -9.03 -3.92 4.80
N ASP A 37 -8.76 -3.45 6.02
CA ASP A 37 -8.95 -2.04 6.39
C ASP A 37 -7.63 -1.28 6.61
N GLY A 38 -6.52 -2.01 6.85
CA GLY A 38 -5.26 -1.41 7.29
C GLY A 38 -4.57 -0.52 6.24
N LEU A 39 -4.76 -0.82 4.96
CA LEU A 39 -4.16 0.00 3.90
C LEU A 39 -4.86 1.35 3.82
N GLU A 40 -6.19 1.38 3.97
CA GLU A 40 -6.95 2.62 3.86
C GLU A 40 -6.55 3.63 4.94
N ASP A 41 -6.28 3.18 6.17
CA ASP A 41 -5.74 4.03 7.24
C ASP A 41 -4.44 4.72 6.82
N ILE A 42 -3.51 3.98 6.21
CA ILE A 42 -2.24 4.55 5.68
C ILE A 42 -2.53 5.55 4.55
N LEU A 43 -3.45 5.23 3.63
CA LEU A 43 -3.78 6.09 2.50
C LEU A 43 -4.41 7.43 2.93
N THR A 44 -4.98 7.52 4.15
CA THR A 44 -5.48 8.79 4.71
C THR A 44 -4.37 9.81 5.01
N GLU A 45 -3.13 9.36 5.24
CA GLU A 45 -1.99 10.26 5.51
C GLU A 45 -1.58 11.08 4.27
N PHE A 46 -1.89 10.56 3.08
CA PHE A 46 -1.49 11.13 1.81
C PHE A 46 -2.51 12.19 1.31
N PRO A 47 -2.03 13.36 0.86
CA PRO A 47 -2.89 14.40 0.30
C PRO A 47 -3.76 13.94 -0.89
N PRO A 48 -4.92 14.58 -1.15
CA PRO A 48 -5.80 14.24 -2.28
C PRO A 48 -5.16 14.30 -3.66
N VAL A 49 -4.10 15.12 -3.84
CA VAL A 49 -3.36 15.17 -5.13
C VAL A 49 -2.76 13.81 -5.52
N PHE A 50 -2.60 12.88 -4.57
CA PHE A 50 -2.10 11.53 -4.81
C PHE A 50 -3.21 10.47 -5.00
N GLU A 51 -4.46 10.85 -5.22
CA GLU A 51 -5.57 9.87 -5.34
C GLU A 51 -5.34 8.82 -6.44
N PHE A 52 -4.70 9.20 -7.55
CA PHE A 52 -4.31 8.25 -8.60
C PHE A 52 -3.30 7.19 -8.09
N VAL A 53 -2.36 7.58 -7.22
CA VAL A 53 -1.41 6.64 -6.58
C VAL A 53 -2.13 5.78 -5.55
N LYS A 54 -3.09 6.32 -4.79
CA LYS A 54 -3.91 5.54 -3.86
C LYS A 54 -4.67 4.44 -4.59
N SER A 55 -5.23 4.74 -5.76
CA SER A 55 -5.89 3.75 -6.60
C SER A 55 -4.94 2.63 -7.06
N LEU A 56 -3.68 2.97 -7.34
CA LEU A 56 -2.65 1.98 -7.66
C LEU A 56 -2.33 1.08 -6.46
N CYS A 57 -2.17 1.67 -5.27
CA CYS A 57 -1.87 0.92 -4.05
C CYS A 57 -2.96 -0.12 -3.75
N ARG A 58 -4.24 0.26 -3.87
CA ARG A 58 -5.38 -0.65 -3.70
C ARG A 58 -5.34 -1.80 -4.70
N ALA A 59 -5.14 -1.49 -5.98
CA ALA A 59 -5.05 -2.52 -7.02
C ALA A 59 -3.89 -3.49 -6.76
N ILE A 60 -2.71 -2.98 -6.38
CA ILE A 60 -1.56 -3.83 -6.03
C ILE A 60 -1.86 -4.67 -4.79
N GLN A 61 -2.53 -4.12 -3.78
CA GLN A 61 -2.94 -4.88 -2.60
C GLN A 61 -3.85 -6.04 -2.98
N ASP A 62 -4.89 -5.78 -3.77
CA ASP A 62 -5.85 -6.82 -4.21
C ASP A 62 -5.16 -7.93 -5.01
N ILE A 63 -4.18 -7.58 -5.84
CA ILE A 63 -3.42 -8.54 -6.65
C ILE A 63 -2.48 -9.38 -5.79
N LEU A 64 -1.71 -8.75 -4.90
CA LEU A 64 -0.66 -9.41 -4.11
C LEU A 64 -1.21 -10.13 -2.87
N PHE A 65 -2.28 -9.61 -2.29
CA PHE A 65 -2.77 -9.99 -0.96
C PHE A 65 -4.24 -10.41 -1.04
N LEU A 66 -4.53 -11.38 -1.92
CA LEU A 66 -5.87 -11.93 -2.11
C LEU A 66 -6.54 -12.25 -0.76
N TYR A 67 -7.64 -11.58 -0.47
CA TYR A 67 -8.42 -11.83 0.73
C TYR A 67 -9.41 -12.97 0.47
N ARG A 68 -9.28 -14.07 1.21
CA ARG A 68 -10.27 -15.16 1.25
C ARG A 68 -10.83 -15.32 2.66
N ASN A 69 -11.78 -16.23 2.83
CA ASN A 69 -12.48 -16.50 4.11
C ASN A 69 -11.57 -16.75 5.33
N ARG A 70 -10.26 -17.01 5.15
CA ARG A 70 -9.27 -17.22 6.22
C ARG A 70 -8.17 -16.16 6.32
N GLY A 71 -8.34 -15.00 5.65
CA GLY A 71 -7.38 -13.88 5.67
C GLY A 71 -6.59 -13.73 4.37
N ILE A 72 -5.47 -13.01 4.47
CA ILE A 72 -4.56 -12.72 3.35
C ILE A 72 -3.81 -13.98 2.92
N ILE A 73 -3.87 -14.31 1.64
CA ILE A 73 -2.98 -15.30 1.03
C ILE A 73 -1.67 -14.61 0.66
N VAL A 74 -0.54 -15.15 1.13
CA VAL A 74 0.82 -14.64 0.85
C VAL A 74 1.62 -15.64 0.00
N ASP A 75 0.98 -16.73 -0.44
CA ASP A 75 1.64 -17.75 -1.24
C ASP A 75 1.92 -17.23 -2.65
N THR A 76 3.09 -17.59 -3.17
CA THR A 76 3.43 -17.28 -4.57
C THR A 76 2.57 -18.15 -5.50
N PRO A 77 1.83 -17.56 -6.46
CA PRO A 77 1.11 -18.33 -7.46
C PRO A 77 2.06 -19.22 -8.25
N GLN A 78 1.62 -20.43 -8.64
CA GLN A 78 2.42 -21.32 -9.48
C GLN A 78 2.74 -20.71 -10.85
N ASP A 79 1.81 -19.93 -11.42
CA ASP A 79 2.05 -19.15 -12.62
C ASP A 79 2.26 -17.68 -12.26
N LEU A 80 3.51 -17.25 -12.36
CA LEU A 80 3.92 -15.87 -12.11
C LEU A 80 3.28 -14.87 -13.08
N LYS A 81 2.82 -15.28 -14.27
CA LYS A 81 2.10 -14.39 -15.19
C LYS A 81 0.79 -13.90 -14.59
N HIS A 82 0.15 -14.69 -13.73
CA HIS A 82 -1.06 -14.31 -13.01
C HIS A 82 -0.79 -13.25 -11.93
N LEU A 83 0.47 -13.08 -11.53
CA LEU A 83 0.89 -12.01 -10.61
C LEU A 83 1.39 -10.78 -11.38
N TYR A 84 2.31 -10.95 -12.32
CA TYR A 84 2.98 -9.84 -12.99
C TYR A 84 2.07 -9.10 -13.97
N ASN A 85 1.27 -9.81 -14.77
CA ASN A 85 0.45 -9.14 -15.79
C ASN A 85 -0.58 -8.19 -15.16
N PRO A 86 -1.31 -8.57 -14.09
CA PRO A 86 -2.21 -7.63 -13.41
C PRO A 86 -1.48 -6.43 -12.78
N VAL A 87 -0.30 -6.64 -12.18
CA VAL A 87 0.49 -5.52 -11.62
C VAL A 87 0.90 -4.54 -12.72
N ILE A 88 1.46 -5.04 -13.82
CA ILE A 88 1.86 -4.22 -14.97
C ILE A 88 0.65 -3.44 -15.50
N LYS A 89 -0.49 -4.11 -15.67
CA LYS A 89 -1.73 -3.46 -16.11
C LYS A 89 -2.17 -2.35 -15.16
N ALA A 90 -2.08 -2.55 -13.84
CA ALA A 90 -2.45 -1.54 -12.86
C ALA A 90 -1.57 -0.27 -13.00
N TYR A 91 -0.27 -0.44 -13.27
CA TYR A 91 0.61 0.69 -13.60
C TYR A 91 0.21 1.37 -14.91
N ASP A 92 -0.03 0.61 -15.99
CA ASP A 92 -0.43 1.16 -17.29
C ASP A 92 -1.73 1.97 -17.21
N ASP A 93 -2.73 1.47 -16.47
CA ASP A 93 -4.01 2.15 -16.26
C ASP A 93 -3.81 3.51 -15.55
N VAL A 94 -2.92 3.57 -14.56
CA VAL A 94 -2.63 4.79 -13.79
C VAL A 94 -1.79 5.78 -14.61
N ILE A 95 -0.78 5.30 -15.34
CA ILE A 95 0.04 6.13 -16.24
C ILE A 95 -0.83 6.76 -17.32
N THR A 96 -1.79 6.02 -17.87
CA THR A 96 -2.74 6.54 -18.86
C THR A 96 -3.58 7.68 -18.30
N LYS A 97 -4.04 7.58 -17.04
CA LYS A 97 -4.79 8.65 -16.37
C LYS A 97 -3.95 9.90 -16.08
N ILE A 98 -2.65 9.75 -15.87
CA ILE A 98 -1.73 10.90 -15.65
C ILE A 98 -1.46 11.65 -16.95
N LYS A 99 -1.42 10.93 -18.08
CA LYS A 99 -1.10 11.50 -19.40
C LYS A 99 -2.32 12.07 -20.14
N SER A 100 -3.53 11.79 -19.66
CA SER A 100 -4.79 12.28 -20.22
C SER A 100 -5.12 13.68 -19.74
#